data_AF-A0A538RDW6-F1
#
_entry.id   AF-A0A538RDW6-F1
#
_cell.length_a   1.000
_cell.length_b   1.000
_cell.length_c   1.000
_cell.angle_alpha   90.00
_cell.angle_beta   90.00
_cell.angle_gamma   90.00
#
_symmetry.space_group_name_H-M   'P 1'
#
loop_
_entity.id
_entity.type
_entity.pdbx_description
1 polymer ?
#
loop_
_entity_poly.entity_id
_entity_poly.type
_entity_poly.pdbx_seq_one_letter_code
_entity_poly.pdbx_strand_id
1 'polypeptide(L)'
;MRFTTLTTLTTLTTLTTFVFISLAAACVGDVGGSHRPGPGSGSDRTQSGPCDKLEKDVAIRSPADMSALPRTGCYDIYGKLTLTGNTKLTNLQQLSFETASTGILIDGNTALTSLDPLGLADPKLEEVDGDIAITGNTALPAIPLGNLTKLTGALTVSGNAQLTSLDLSRLATTGHVEISSNAKLGSLTGFAATTIAGDLAIHGNAQLTSLGTMSALYRVTGSVTIDGNAALTNLAAFTTSLKFIDQSLTITNNAQLTDLGALKHLALVEAITITGNQSLVNCRAVEVDRCTQHPTTAVISNNNNASCNWQCN
;
A
#
# COMPACT_ATOMS: atom_id res chain seq x y z
N MET A 1 -57.71 -12.07 -37.78
CA MET A 1 -56.78 -12.90 -38.58
C MET A 1 -55.38 -12.46 -38.18
N ARG A 2 -54.67 -13.18 -37.30
CA ARG A 2 -53.55 -14.13 -37.62
C ARG A 2 -52.51 -13.47 -38.55
N PHE A 3 -51.22 -13.32 -38.24
CA PHE A 3 -50.29 -14.25 -37.59
C PHE A 3 -49.18 -13.53 -36.81
N THR A 4 -48.83 -14.12 -35.67
CA THR A 4 -47.59 -14.02 -34.89
C THR A 4 -46.40 -14.67 -35.61
N THR A 5 -45.22 -14.05 -35.55
CA THR A 5 -43.93 -14.74 -35.74
C THR A 5 -42.99 -14.40 -34.59
N LEU A 6 -42.80 -15.39 -33.71
CA LEU A 6 -41.76 -15.47 -32.69
C LEU A 6 -40.46 -15.91 -33.38
N THR A 7 -39.40 -15.11 -33.30
CA THR A 7 -38.03 -15.54 -33.59
C THR A 7 -37.32 -15.81 -32.27
N THR A 8 -37.07 -17.08 -32.00
CA THR A 8 -36.30 -17.59 -30.86
C THR A 8 -34.81 -17.36 -31.07
N LEU A 9 -34.18 -16.59 -30.20
CA LEU A 9 -32.73 -16.40 -30.15
C LEU A 9 -32.14 -17.49 -29.24
N THR A 10 -31.43 -18.46 -29.82
CA THR A 10 -30.68 -19.47 -29.07
C THR A 10 -29.34 -18.89 -28.62
N THR A 11 -29.18 -18.65 -27.32
CA THR A 11 -27.88 -18.35 -26.70
C THR A 11 -27.17 -19.64 -26.31
N LEU A 12 -26.06 -19.92 -26.99
CA LEU A 12 -25.14 -21.01 -26.72
C LEU A 12 -24.16 -20.56 -25.61
N THR A 13 -24.30 -21.07 -24.39
CA THR A 13 -23.33 -20.85 -23.30
C THR A 13 -22.27 -21.94 -23.35
N THR A 14 -21.08 -21.62 -23.86
CA THR A 14 -19.91 -22.49 -23.77
C THR A 14 -19.19 -22.25 -22.44
N LEU A 15 -19.29 -23.22 -21.54
CA LEU A 15 -18.47 -23.33 -20.33
C LEU A 15 -17.02 -23.64 -20.76
N THR A 16 -16.07 -22.76 -20.45
CA THR A 16 -14.64 -23.04 -20.59
C THR A 16 -14.07 -23.39 -19.22
N THR A 17 -13.88 -24.68 -18.99
CA THR A 17 -13.10 -25.23 -17.87
C THR A 17 -11.61 -25.15 -18.22
N PHE A 18 -10.85 -24.36 -17.48
CA PHE A 18 -9.38 -24.36 -17.57
C PHE A 18 -8.83 -25.58 -16.81
N VAL A 19 -8.32 -26.56 -17.56
CA VAL A 19 -7.50 -27.65 -17.04
C VAL A 19 -6.05 -27.21 -17.14
N PHE A 20 -5.38 -27.00 -16.01
CA PHE A 20 -3.93 -26.85 -15.95
C PHE A 20 -3.28 -28.21 -16.13
N ILE A 21 -2.62 -28.42 -17.27
CA ILE A 21 -1.76 -29.57 -17.52
C ILE A 21 -0.36 -29.20 -17.03
N SER A 22 0.08 -29.83 -15.93
CA SER A 22 1.49 -29.86 -15.53
C SER A 22 2.28 -30.69 -16.55
N LEU A 23 3.16 -30.04 -17.32
CA LEU A 23 4.20 -30.71 -18.09
C LEU A 23 5.32 -31.13 -17.12
N ALA A 24 5.39 -32.42 -16.81
CA ALA A 24 6.58 -33.05 -16.24
C ALA A 24 7.56 -33.32 -17.38
N ALA A 25 8.68 -32.59 -17.41
CA ALA A 25 9.81 -32.92 -18.26
C ALA A 25 10.61 -34.06 -17.64
N ALA A 26 10.60 -35.20 -18.31
CA ALA A 26 11.46 -36.34 -18.02
C ALA A 26 12.92 -36.02 -18.40
N CYS A 27 13.85 -36.43 -17.55
CA CYS A 27 15.20 -36.80 -17.96
C CYS A 27 15.55 -38.11 -17.25
N VAL A 28 15.65 -39.19 -18.04
CA VAL A 28 16.27 -40.46 -17.65
C VAL A 28 17.69 -40.43 -18.20
N GLY A 29 18.65 -40.67 -17.32
CA GLY A 29 20.05 -40.90 -17.65
C GLY A 29 20.66 -41.75 -16.54
N ASP A 30 20.76 -43.06 -16.79
CA ASP A 30 21.47 -44.07 -16.01
C ASP A 30 23.00 -43.90 -16.20
N VAL A 31 23.83 -44.12 -15.16
CA VAL A 31 24.72 -45.30 -14.92
C VAL A 31 25.79 -44.98 -13.85
N GLY A 32 25.86 -45.82 -12.80
CA GLY A 32 27.12 -46.33 -12.25
C GLY A 32 27.77 -45.64 -11.04
N GLY A 33 27.96 -46.41 -9.96
CA GLY A 33 29.02 -46.15 -8.98
C GLY A 33 28.62 -46.37 -7.52
N SER A 34 28.82 -47.58 -6.99
CA SER A 34 28.79 -47.85 -5.56
C SER A 34 30.01 -47.22 -4.87
N HIS A 35 29.80 -46.14 -4.13
CA HIS A 35 30.79 -45.60 -3.19
C HIS A 35 30.12 -45.21 -1.87
N ARG A 36 30.57 -45.83 -0.77
CA ARG A 36 30.22 -45.45 0.60
C ARG A 36 30.98 -44.17 0.97
N PRO A 37 30.36 -43.12 1.52
CA PRO A 37 31.12 -42.06 2.17
C PRO A 37 31.35 -42.39 3.64
N GLY A 38 32.62 -42.35 4.07
CA GLY A 38 33.01 -42.30 5.47
C GLY A 38 32.70 -40.94 6.12
N PRO A 39 32.89 -40.78 7.44
CA PRO A 39 32.50 -39.57 8.16
C PRO A 39 33.53 -38.47 7.91
N GLY A 40 33.16 -37.46 7.12
CA GLY A 40 33.95 -36.27 6.85
C GLY A 40 33.26 -35.01 7.34
N SER A 41 33.90 -34.33 8.29
CA SER A 41 33.57 -33.00 8.81
C SER A 41 33.65 -31.92 7.73
N GLY A 42 32.68 -30.99 7.73
CA GLY A 42 32.72 -29.79 6.90
C GLY A 42 31.32 -29.27 6.60
N SER A 43 30.69 -28.60 7.57
CA SER A 43 29.42 -27.89 7.37
C SER A 43 29.70 -26.54 6.72
N ASP A 44 29.99 -26.56 5.42
CA ASP A 44 29.81 -25.40 4.55
C ASP A 44 28.65 -25.75 3.61
N ARG A 45 27.43 -25.61 4.13
CA ARG A 45 26.22 -25.69 3.31
C ARG A 45 25.94 -24.28 2.82
N THR A 46 26.49 -23.93 1.67
CA THR A 46 25.82 -23.00 0.77
C THR A 46 24.38 -23.50 0.59
N GLN A 47 23.41 -22.83 1.20
CA GLN A 47 22.00 -23.14 1.04
C GLN A 47 21.61 -22.87 -0.42
N SER A 48 21.65 -23.89 -1.26
CA SER A 48 21.13 -23.83 -2.64
C SER A 48 19.84 -24.64 -2.79
N GLY A 49 19.08 -24.78 -1.70
CA GLY A 49 17.73 -25.38 -1.71
C GLY A 49 16.65 -24.31 -1.52
N PRO A 50 15.41 -24.55 -1.99
CA PRO A 50 14.28 -23.64 -1.77
C PRO A 50 14.00 -23.47 -0.26
N CYS A 51 13.49 -22.30 0.14
CA CYS A 51 13.13 -22.00 1.54
C CYS A 51 12.02 -22.96 2.04
N ASP A 52 12.00 -23.25 3.34
CA ASP A 52 10.97 -24.08 3.96
C ASP A 52 9.63 -23.32 3.97
N LYS A 53 8.57 -23.93 3.45
CA LYS A 53 7.25 -23.30 3.38
C LYS A 53 6.55 -23.29 4.73
N LEU A 54 6.07 -22.13 5.16
CA LEU A 54 5.23 -21.92 6.34
C LEU A 54 3.81 -21.54 5.92
N GLU A 55 2.95 -22.56 5.74
CA GLU A 55 1.52 -22.43 5.39
C GLU A 55 0.64 -22.12 6.62
N LYS A 56 1.15 -21.33 7.54
CA LYS A 56 0.46 -20.94 8.77
C LYS A 56 0.86 -19.53 9.19
N ASP A 57 0.07 -18.95 10.07
CA ASP A 57 0.43 -17.67 10.68
C ASP A 57 1.73 -17.82 11.50
N VAL A 58 2.59 -16.83 11.34
CA VAL A 58 3.88 -16.73 12.04
C VAL A 58 3.80 -15.53 12.97
N ALA A 59 3.93 -15.78 14.27
CA ALA A 59 3.91 -14.73 15.27
C ALA A 59 5.26 -14.68 16.02
N ILE A 60 5.93 -13.53 15.95
CA ILE A 60 7.21 -13.24 16.59
C ILE A 60 6.99 -12.08 17.56
N ARG A 61 6.96 -12.40 18.86
CA ARG A 61 6.77 -11.45 19.96
C ARG A 61 8.06 -11.24 20.75
N SER A 62 9.05 -12.09 20.51
CA SER A 62 10.37 -12.02 21.12
C SER A 62 11.44 -12.62 20.18
N PRO A 63 12.74 -12.33 20.41
CA PRO A 63 13.83 -13.02 19.73
C PRO A 63 13.85 -14.54 19.94
N ALA A 64 13.19 -15.05 21.00
CA ALA A 64 13.06 -16.47 21.24
C ALA A 64 12.13 -17.14 20.21
N ASP A 65 11.09 -16.44 19.73
CA ASP A 65 10.18 -16.97 18.71
C ASP A 65 10.90 -17.16 17.37
N MET A 66 11.79 -16.22 17.01
CA MET A 66 12.68 -16.36 15.85
C MET A 66 13.57 -17.60 15.97
N SER A 67 14.13 -17.81 17.17
CA SER A 67 15.02 -18.95 17.44
C SER A 67 14.27 -20.29 17.51
N ALA A 68 12.94 -20.25 17.73
CA ALA A 68 12.08 -21.42 17.82
C ALA A 68 11.54 -21.88 16.45
N LEU A 69 11.81 -21.14 15.37
CA LEU A 69 11.45 -21.58 14.03
C LEU A 69 12.15 -22.91 13.69
N PRO A 70 11.43 -23.88 13.12
CA PRO A 70 11.95 -25.23 12.95
C PRO A 70 13.06 -25.30 11.90
N ARG A 71 14.29 -25.62 12.32
CA ARG A 71 15.54 -25.78 11.53
C ARG A 71 16.31 -24.48 11.19
N THR A 72 17.62 -24.60 10.99
CA THR A 72 18.45 -23.49 10.48
C THR A 72 18.26 -23.39 8.96
N GLY A 73 17.52 -22.38 8.49
CA GLY A 73 17.08 -22.25 7.10
C GLY A 73 16.50 -20.88 6.76
N CYS A 74 16.06 -20.71 5.51
CA CYS A 74 15.16 -19.65 5.07
C CYS A 74 13.71 -20.17 5.10
N TYR A 75 12.73 -19.31 5.36
CA TYR A 75 11.31 -19.64 5.43
C TYR A 75 10.46 -18.75 4.52
N ASP A 76 9.63 -19.35 3.68
CA ASP A 76 8.61 -18.63 2.91
C ASP A 76 7.26 -18.67 3.65
N ILE A 77 6.77 -17.50 4.05
CA ILE A 77 5.51 -17.35 4.78
C ILE A 77 4.36 -17.21 3.78
N TYR A 78 3.35 -18.09 3.90
CA TYR A 78 2.10 -18.00 3.13
C TYR A 78 0.91 -17.55 4.00
N GLY A 79 1.04 -17.66 5.33
CA GLY A 79 0.06 -17.12 6.28
C GLY A 79 0.31 -15.66 6.63
N LYS A 80 -0.30 -15.21 7.73
CA LYS A 80 -0.10 -13.86 8.26
C LYS A 80 1.21 -13.80 9.05
N LEU A 81 2.07 -12.82 8.75
CA LEU A 81 3.20 -12.48 9.62
C LEU A 81 2.74 -11.46 10.67
N THR A 82 3.00 -11.76 11.94
CA THR A 82 2.78 -10.85 13.07
C THR A 82 4.09 -10.69 13.85
N LEU A 83 4.73 -9.55 13.73
CA LEU A 83 5.98 -9.20 14.40
C LEU A 83 5.71 -8.02 15.34
N THR A 84 5.55 -8.26 16.64
CA THR A 84 5.10 -7.21 17.58
C THR A 84 5.97 -7.06 18.82
N GLY A 85 6.24 -5.80 19.19
CA GLY A 85 6.82 -5.43 20.49
C GLY A 85 8.29 -5.82 20.70
N ASN A 86 9.04 -6.12 19.63
CA ASN A 86 10.43 -6.54 19.76
C ASN A 86 11.37 -5.33 19.89
N THR A 87 11.75 -4.99 21.12
CA THR A 87 12.67 -3.86 21.41
C THR A 87 14.15 -4.16 21.20
N LYS A 88 14.51 -5.42 20.93
CA LYS A 88 15.90 -5.87 20.73
C LYS A 88 16.13 -6.64 19.44
N LEU A 89 15.07 -6.95 18.69
CA LEU A 89 15.21 -7.68 17.44
C LEU A 89 15.71 -6.73 16.36
N THR A 90 16.86 -7.04 15.78
CA THR A 90 17.52 -6.17 14.78
C THR A 90 17.52 -6.77 13.38
N ASN A 91 17.22 -8.06 13.21
CA ASN A 91 17.27 -8.73 11.90
C ASN A 91 16.11 -9.72 11.69
N LEU A 92 15.82 -9.97 10.41
CA LEU A 92 14.83 -10.94 9.92
C LEU A 92 15.43 -11.88 8.85
N GLN A 93 16.75 -12.14 8.85
CA GLN A 93 17.54 -12.83 7.81
C GLN A 93 17.10 -14.25 7.41
N GLN A 94 16.06 -14.79 8.03
CA GLN A 94 15.54 -16.13 7.79
C GLN A 94 14.11 -16.14 7.27
N LEU A 95 13.44 -15.00 7.21
CA LEU A 95 12.04 -14.92 6.78
C LEU A 95 11.98 -14.30 5.40
N SER A 96 11.19 -14.86 4.50
CA SER A 96 10.84 -14.28 3.21
C SER A 96 9.38 -14.54 2.89
N PHE A 97 8.88 -13.84 1.87
CA PHE A 97 7.61 -14.13 1.22
C PHE A 97 7.88 -14.54 -0.22
N GLU A 98 7.07 -15.43 -0.80
CA GLU A 98 7.30 -15.91 -2.17
C GLU A 98 6.33 -15.39 -3.24
N THR A 99 5.05 -15.16 -2.90
CA THR A 99 4.04 -14.75 -3.91
C THR A 99 2.80 -14.09 -3.32
N ALA A 100 2.33 -14.56 -2.16
CA ALA A 100 1.18 -13.98 -1.48
C ALA A 100 1.22 -14.28 0.02
N SER A 101 0.89 -13.28 0.83
CA SER A 101 0.62 -13.44 2.27
C SER A 101 -0.82 -13.05 2.55
N THR A 102 -1.43 -13.66 3.57
CA THR A 102 -2.75 -13.26 4.08
C THR A 102 -2.69 -12.03 5.01
N GLY A 103 -1.50 -11.43 5.19
CA GLY A 103 -1.32 -10.14 5.86
C GLY A 103 0.04 -9.99 6.55
N ILE A 104 0.45 -8.75 6.74
CA ILE A 104 1.72 -8.40 7.38
C ILE A 104 1.42 -7.39 8.49
N LEU A 105 1.70 -7.74 9.74
CA LEU A 105 1.63 -6.85 10.88
C LEU A 105 3.01 -6.75 11.52
N ILE A 106 3.64 -5.58 11.43
CA ILE A 106 4.95 -5.28 12.01
C ILE A 106 4.78 -4.06 12.90
N ASP A 107 4.60 -4.29 14.20
CA ASP A 107 4.23 -3.25 15.16
C ASP A 107 5.23 -3.11 16.33
N GLY A 108 5.70 -1.90 16.59
CA GLY A 108 6.46 -1.61 17.81
C GLY A 108 7.83 -2.30 17.92
N ASN A 109 8.51 -2.58 16.80
CA ASN A 109 9.85 -3.17 16.79
C ASN A 109 10.92 -2.07 16.74
N THR A 110 11.13 -1.41 17.87
CA THR A 110 11.89 -0.15 17.94
C THR A 110 13.38 -0.26 17.63
N ALA A 111 13.95 -1.47 17.67
CA ALA A 111 15.36 -1.74 17.30
C ALA A 111 15.52 -2.29 15.87
N LEU A 112 14.42 -2.53 15.16
CA LEU A 112 14.47 -3.09 13.81
C LEU A 112 14.87 -2.00 12.81
N THR A 113 16.00 -2.20 12.13
CA THR A 113 16.61 -1.21 11.24
C THR A 113 16.41 -1.51 9.76
N SER A 114 15.92 -2.71 9.41
CA SER A 114 15.67 -3.09 8.02
C SER A 114 14.60 -4.18 7.92
N LEU A 115 13.78 -4.07 6.88
CA LEU A 115 12.85 -5.12 6.42
C LEU A 115 13.35 -5.82 5.15
N ASP A 116 14.51 -5.43 4.61
CA ASP A 116 15.08 -6.05 3.40
C ASP A 116 15.20 -7.57 3.51
N PRO A 117 15.55 -8.14 4.68
CA PRO A 117 15.60 -9.58 4.82
C PRO A 117 14.28 -10.31 4.51
N LEU A 118 13.12 -9.66 4.68
CA LEU A 118 11.81 -10.20 4.28
C LEU A 118 11.68 -10.40 2.77
N GLY A 119 12.65 -9.96 1.98
CA GLY A 119 12.65 -10.12 0.53
C GLY A 119 11.55 -9.32 -0.14
N LEU A 120 11.06 -8.23 0.47
CA LEU A 120 9.98 -7.41 -0.10
C LEU A 120 10.47 -6.58 -1.32
N ALA A 121 11.78 -6.30 -1.41
CA ALA A 121 12.39 -5.52 -2.48
C ALA A 121 12.89 -6.35 -3.68
N ASP A 122 13.21 -7.62 -3.46
CA ASP A 122 13.37 -8.61 -4.55
C ASP A 122 11.95 -9.05 -4.95
N PRO A 123 11.61 -9.36 -6.22
CA PRO A 123 10.24 -9.27 -6.77
C PRO A 123 9.23 -10.32 -6.26
N LYS A 124 9.42 -10.85 -5.05
CA LYS A 124 8.59 -11.92 -4.52
C LYS A 124 7.25 -11.45 -3.95
N LEU A 125 7.20 -10.28 -3.30
CA LEU A 125 5.94 -9.78 -2.73
C LEU A 125 5.24 -8.79 -3.65
N GLU A 126 4.55 -9.32 -4.65
CA GLU A 126 3.71 -8.53 -5.57
C GLU A 126 2.25 -8.41 -5.08
N GLU A 127 1.77 -9.41 -4.32
CA GLU A 127 0.39 -9.47 -3.83
C GLU A 127 0.32 -9.78 -2.33
N VAL A 128 -0.63 -9.15 -1.64
CA VAL A 128 -1.05 -9.49 -0.27
C VAL A 128 -2.57 -9.57 -0.22
N ASP A 129 -3.08 -10.75 0.12
CA ASP A 129 -4.51 -11.02 0.29
C ASP A 129 -4.93 -10.76 1.74
N GLY A 130 -4.72 -9.53 2.21
CA GLY A 130 -5.07 -9.08 3.56
C GLY A 130 -4.56 -7.68 3.85
N ASP A 131 -4.31 -7.38 5.12
CA ASP A 131 -3.82 -6.06 5.56
C ASP A 131 -2.29 -6.04 5.66
N ILE A 132 -1.69 -4.88 5.36
CA ILE A 132 -0.31 -4.56 5.71
C ILE A 132 -0.35 -3.42 6.73
N ALA A 133 0.11 -3.67 7.95
CA ALA A 133 0.28 -2.67 9.00
C ALA A 133 1.73 -2.67 9.47
N ILE A 134 2.46 -1.58 9.20
CA ILE A 134 3.84 -1.36 9.64
C ILE A 134 3.84 -0.13 10.53
N THR A 135 3.78 -0.35 11.84
CA THR A 135 3.50 0.69 12.84
C THR A 135 4.56 0.77 13.93
N GLY A 136 4.91 1.98 14.38
CA GLY A 136 5.77 2.16 15.56
C GLY A 136 7.19 1.59 15.47
N ASN A 137 7.73 1.35 14.27
CA ASN A 137 9.10 0.85 14.08
C ASN A 137 10.06 2.03 13.97
N THR A 138 10.35 2.64 15.10
CA THR A 138 11.01 3.96 15.18
C THR A 138 12.43 4.02 14.61
N ALA A 139 13.10 2.89 14.42
CA ALA A 139 14.46 2.83 13.85
C ALA A 139 14.48 2.49 12.34
N LEU A 140 13.32 2.23 11.73
CA LEU A 140 13.23 1.76 10.35
C LEU A 140 13.32 2.93 9.35
N PRO A 141 14.35 3.00 8.49
CA PRO A 141 14.53 4.10 7.55
C PRO A 141 13.78 3.92 6.22
N ALA A 142 13.45 2.67 5.88
CA ALA A 142 12.82 2.31 4.61
C ALA A 142 11.82 1.15 4.81
N ILE A 143 10.75 1.20 4.03
CA ILE A 143 9.73 0.15 3.95
C ILE A 143 9.69 -0.31 2.47
N PRO A 144 10.20 -1.51 2.16
CA PRO A 144 10.34 -1.97 0.79
C PRO A 144 9.01 -2.50 0.23
N LEU A 145 8.09 -1.61 -0.14
CA LEU A 145 6.81 -1.97 -0.79
C LEU A 145 6.75 -1.61 -2.28
N GLY A 146 7.89 -1.23 -2.88
CA GLY A 146 7.95 -0.74 -4.26
C GLY A 146 7.52 -1.75 -5.34
N ASN A 147 7.49 -3.05 -5.03
CA ASN A 147 6.99 -4.10 -5.94
C ASN A 147 5.53 -4.50 -5.68
N LEU A 148 4.90 -4.00 -4.61
CA LEU A 148 3.53 -4.37 -4.27
C LEU A 148 2.57 -3.82 -5.34
N THR A 149 1.87 -4.71 -6.01
CA THR A 149 0.89 -4.38 -7.06
C THR A 149 -0.54 -4.50 -6.57
N LYS A 150 -0.80 -5.45 -5.67
CA LYS A 150 -2.15 -5.73 -5.16
C LYS A 150 -2.15 -5.95 -3.65
N LEU A 151 -3.03 -5.23 -2.98
CA LEU A 151 -3.38 -5.41 -1.58
C LEU A 151 -4.90 -5.49 -1.49
N THR A 152 -5.46 -6.60 -1.02
CA THR A 152 -6.93 -6.70 -0.91
C THR A 152 -7.49 -6.01 0.33
N GLY A 153 -6.67 -5.85 1.37
CA GLY A 153 -7.02 -5.18 2.62
C GLY A 153 -6.44 -3.76 2.73
N ALA A 154 -6.26 -3.31 3.97
CA ALA A 154 -5.77 -1.99 4.32
C ALA A 154 -4.24 -1.91 4.35
N LEU A 155 -3.69 -0.78 3.90
CA LEU A 155 -2.30 -0.40 4.09
C LEU A 155 -2.22 0.65 5.20
N THR A 156 -1.54 0.36 6.30
CA THR A 156 -1.27 1.30 7.38
C THR A 156 0.24 1.42 7.61
N VAL A 157 0.80 2.60 7.37
CA VAL A 157 2.21 2.93 7.64
C VAL A 157 2.24 4.09 8.62
N SER A 158 2.43 3.79 9.91
CA SER A 158 2.28 4.78 10.97
C SER A 158 3.43 4.82 11.98
N GLY A 159 3.87 6.02 12.40
CA GLY A 159 4.80 6.16 13.52
C GLY A 159 6.20 5.58 13.27
N ASN A 160 6.62 5.45 12.01
CA ASN A 160 7.98 5.01 11.65
C ASN A 160 8.88 6.25 11.56
N ALA A 161 9.34 6.75 12.72
CA ALA A 161 9.97 8.06 12.86
C ALA A 161 11.22 8.32 11.97
N GLN A 162 11.91 7.27 11.51
CA GLN A 162 13.09 7.37 10.64
C GLN A 162 12.78 7.16 9.15
N LEU A 163 11.55 6.79 8.79
CA LEU A 163 11.15 6.55 7.41
C LEU A 163 11.31 7.84 6.59
N THR A 164 12.15 7.84 5.56
CA THR A 164 12.40 9.03 4.73
C THR A 164 11.62 9.04 3.43
N SER A 165 11.32 7.86 2.90
CA SER A 165 10.62 7.68 1.64
C SER A 165 9.75 6.43 1.67
N LEU A 166 8.60 6.50 1.00
CA LEU A 166 7.72 5.35 0.80
C LEU A 166 7.40 5.22 -0.69
N ASP A 167 7.74 4.07 -1.27
CA ASP A 167 7.42 3.77 -2.66
C ASP A 167 6.22 2.82 -2.75
N LEU A 168 5.13 3.31 -3.33
CA LEU A 168 3.91 2.56 -3.63
C LEU A 168 3.52 2.71 -5.11
N SER A 169 4.46 3.11 -5.97
CA SER A 169 4.19 3.52 -7.35
C SER A 169 3.55 2.44 -8.21
N ARG A 170 3.72 1.16 -7.85
CA ARG A 170 3.14 0.00 -8.54
C ARG A 170 1.81 -0.49 -7.95
N LEU A 171 1.40 0.04 -6.80
CA LEU A 171 0.19 -0.40 -6.10
C LEU A 171 -1.05 -0.02 -6.90
N ALA A 172 -1.64 -1.00 -7.57
CA ALA A 172 -2.75 -0.85 -8.50
C ALA A 172 -4.11 -1.22 -7.87
N THR A 173 -4.10 -2.02 -6.80
CA THR A 173 -5.30 -2.39 -6.05
C THR A 173 -5.02 -2.27 -4.56
N THR A 174 -5.87 -1.54 -3.83
CA THR A 174 -5.76 -1.39 -2.38
C THR A 174 -7.13 -1.09 -1.75
N GLY A 175 -7.29 -1.47 -0.48
CA GLY A 175 -8.45 -1.15 0.35
C GLY A 175 -8.37 0.26 0.90
N HIS A 176 -8.24 0.39 2.23
CA HIS A 176 -7.98 1.65 2.93
C HIS A 176 -6.47 1.93 2.93
N VAL A 177 -6.07 3.19 2.80
CA VAL A 177 -4.66 3.61 2.87
C VAL A 177 -4.49 4.67 3.95
N GLU A 178 -3.69 4.37 4.97
CA GLU A 178 -3.26 5.31 5.99
C GLU A 178 -1.73 5.42 6.02
N ILE A 179 -1.24 6.65 5.83
CA ILE A 179 0.17 7.00 5.99
C ILE A 179 0.26 8.12 7.01
N SER A 180 0.66 7.80 8.24
CA SER A 180 0.53 8.74 9.34
C SER A 180 1.72 8.85 10.29
N SER A 181 1.93 10.04 10.87
CA SER A 181 2.93 10.26 11.93
C SER A 181 4.36 9.79 11.59
N ASN A 182 4.75 9.79 10.31
CA ASN A 182 6.12 9.47 9.89
C ASN A 182 6.93 10.77 9.79
N ALA A 183 7.46 11.23 10.91
CA ALA A 183 8.01 12.58 11.07
C ALA A 183 9.11 12.97 10.05
N LYS A 184 9.87 12.01 9.52
CA LYS A 184 10.94 12.22 8.52
C LYS A 184 10.53 11.89 7.08
N LEU A 185 9.29 11.45 6.85
CA LEU A 185 8.84 11.07 5.51
C LEU A 185 8.81 12.32 4.63
N GLY A 186 9.78 12.44 3.73
CA GLY A 186 9.91 13.59 2.83
C GLY A 186 9.27 13.36 1.46
N SER A 187 9.16 12.09 1.06
CA SER A 187 8.72 11.69 -0.28
C SER A 187 7.79 10.47 -0.24
N LEU A 188 6.65 10.60 -0.90
CA LEU A 188 5.75 9.52 -1.28
C LEU A 188 5.72 9.45 -2.81
N THR A 189 5.86 8.27 -3.41
CA THR A 189 5.85 8.14 -4.88
C THR A 189 4.42 8.18 -5.48
N GLY A 190 3.40 8.01 -4.65
CA GLY A 190 2.01 7.87 -5.06
C GLY A 190 1.65 6.41 -5.31
N PHE A 191 0.59 6.15 -6.07
CA PHE A 191 0.13 4.79 -6.38
C PHE A 191 -0.57 4.73 -7.74
N ALA A 192 -0.54 3.55 -8.36
CA ALA A 192 -1.15 3.28 -9.66
C ALA A 192 -2.64 2.92 -9.58
N ALA A 193 -3.22 2.89 -8.38
CA ALA A 193 -4.59 2.45 -8.16
C ALA A 193 -5.61 3.37 -8.84
N THR A 194 -6.56 2.76 -9.56
CA THR A 194 -7.71 3.47 -10.12
C THR A 194 -8.78 3.75 -9.07
N THR A 195 -8.92 2.85 -8.09
CA THR A 195 -9.88 2.98 -7.01
C THR A 195 -9.23 2.59 -5.70
N ILE A 196 -9.49 3.39 -4.66
CA ILE A 196 -9.25 3.02 -3.25
C ILE A 196 -10.60 2.61 -2.67
N ALA A 197 -10.71 1.36 -2.20
CA ALA A 197 -11.98 0.80 -1.72
C ALA A 197 -12.35 1.23 -0.28
N GLY A 198 -11.48 1.97 0.40
CA GLY A 198 -11.74 2.60 1.69
C GLY A 198 -11.34 4.08 1.69
N ASP A 199 -10.86 4.56 2.82
CA ASP A 199 -10.35 5.92 2.94
C ASP A 199 -8.91 6.05 2.44
N LEU A 200 -8.55 7.26 2.03
CA LEU A 200 -7.17 7.70 1.82
C LEU A 200 -6.83 8.74 2.89
N ALA A 201 -6.03 8.36 3.88
CA ALA A 201 -5.63 9.22 4.98
C ALA A 201 -4.11 9.43 4.98
N ILE A 202 -3.66 10.66 4.77
CA ILE A 202 -2.25 11.03 4.84
C ILE A 202 -2.12 12.18 5.84
N HIS A 203 -1.61 11.89 7.04
CA HIS A 203 -1.60 12.88 8.11
C HIS A 203 -0.39 12.87 9.03
N GLY A 204 -0.03 14.04 9.58
CA GLY A 204 1.07 14.16 10.53
C GLY A 204 2.45 13.79 9.97
N ASN A 205 2.67 13.88 8.66
CA ASN A 205 3.97 13.67 8.03
C ASN A 205 4.64 15.05 7.80
N ALA A 206 5.22 15.62 8.85
CA ALA A 206 5.62 17.03 8.88
C ALA A 206 6.65 17.44 7.80
N GLN A 207 7.46 16.50 7.30
CA GLN A 207 8.47 16.74 6.26
C GLN A 207 7.99 16.40 4.85
N LEU A 208 6.75 15.89 4.68
CA LEU A 208 6.25 15.42 3.39
C LEU A 208 6.02 16.60 2.46
N THR A 209 6.75 16.65 1.35
CA THR A 209 6.70 17.79 0.41
C THR A 209 5.76 17.57 -0.77
N SER A 210 5.46 16.32 -1.08
CA SER A 210 4.63 15.89 -2.21
C SER A 210 3.98 14.53 -1.90
N LEU A 211 2.76 14.32 -2.41
CA LEU A 211 2.06 13.02 -2.36
C LEU A 211 2.46 12.08 -3.52
N GLY A 212 3.34 12.54 -4.42
CA GLY A 212 3.75 11.79 -5.60
C GLY A 212 2.73 11.88 -6.73
N THR A 213 2.58 10.80 -7.50
CA THR A 213 1.70 10.75 -8.67
C THR A 213 0.59 9.72 -8.47
N MET A 214 -0.66 10.14 -8.62
CA MET A 214 -1.85 9.27 -8.55
C MET A 214 -2.72 9.48 -9.80
N SER A 215 -2.10 9.54 -10.97
CA SER A 215 -2.73 9.95 -12.24
C SER A 215 -3.81 9.01 -12.77
N ALA A 216 -3.92 7.81 -12.20
CA ALA A 216 -4.99 6.85 -12.52
C ALA A 216 -6.13 6.87 -11.49
N LEU A 217 -5.91 7.45 -10.30
CA LEU A 217 -6.88 7.41 -9.19
C LEU A 217 -8.15 8.17 -9.58
N TYR A 218 -9.21 7.42 -9.84
CA TYR A 218 -10.50 7.91 -10.32
C TYR A 218 -11.50 8.08 -9.18
N ARG A 219 -11.48 7.17 -8.19
CA ARG A 219 -12.46 7.14 -7.10
C ARG A 219 -11.86 6.71 -5.78
N VAL A 220 -12.27 7.37 -4.71
CA VAL A 220 -12.10 6.90 -3.32
C VAL A 220 -13.50 6.65 -2.77
N THR A 221 -13.79 5.41 -2.38
CA THR A 221 -15.14 5.05 -1.88
C THR A 221 -15.35 5.41 -0.41
N GLY A 222 -14.28 5.77 0.29
CA GLY A 222 -14.32 6.39 1.61
C GLY A 222 -14.08 7.90 1.54
N SER A 223 -13.41 8.41 2.56
CA SER A 223 -12.97 9.80 2.69
C SER A 223 -11.54 10.00 2.20
N VAL A 224 -11.22 11.23 1.80
CA VAL A 224 -9.84 11.69 1.58
C VAL A 224 -9.48 12.67 2.68
N THR A 225 -8.47 12.34 3.48
CA THR A 225 -7.98 13.18 4.58
C THR A 225 -6.51 13.51 4.37
N ILE A 226 -6.21 14.80 4.20
CA ILE A 226 -4.85 15.36 4.12
C ILE A 226 -4.68 16.35 5.27
N ASP A 227 -4.12 15.90 6.39
CA ASP A 227 -4.05 16.69 7.63
C ASP A 227 -2.63 16.84 8.18
N GLY A 228 -2.22 18.05 8.56
CA GLY A 228 -0.98 18.22 9.34
C GLY A 228 0.31 17.83 8.61
N ASN A 229 0.34 17.88 7.28
CA ASN A 229 1.56 17.69 6.49
C ASN A 229 2.21 19.06 6.24
N ALA A 230 2.88 19.59 7.26
CA ALA A 230 3.29 21.00 7.30
C ALA A 230 4.16 21.47 6.11
N ALA A 231 4.99 20.59 5.53
CA ALA A 231 5.85 20.89 4.38
C ALA A 231 5.18 20.67 3.01
N LEU A 232 3.95 20.17 2.96
CA LEU A 232 3.26 19.86 1.71
C LEU A 232 2.86 21.15 1.01
N THR A 233 3.30 21.31 -0.23
CA THR A 233 3.12 22.57 -1.00
C THR A 233 1.96 22.53 -1.98
N ASN A 234 1.61 21.35 -2.48
CA ASN A 234 0.56 21.17 -3.48
C ASN A 234 -0.08 19.79 -3.41
N LEU A 235 -1.26 19.64 -4.02
CA LEU A 235 -1.95 18.36 -4.23
C LEU A 235 -1.95 17.93 -5.70
N ALA A 236 -0.82 18.12 -6.41
CA ALA A 236 -0.71 17.78 -7.82
C ALA A 236 -0.94 16.28 -8.11
N ALA A 237 -0.84 15.42 -7.10
CA ALA A 237 -1.15 14.00 -7.18
C ALA A 237 -2.54 13.71 -7.76
N PHE A 238 -3.52 14.60 -7.54
CA PHE A 238 -4.90 14.40 -7.97
C PHE A 238 -5.27 15.07 -9.31
N THR A 239 -4.33 15.76 -9.99
CA THR A 239 -4.61 16.78 -11.01
C THR A 239 -5.46 16.33 -12.22
N THR A 240 -5.58 15.05 -12.54
CA THR A 240 -6.25 14.63 -13.79
C THR A 240 -7.34 13.58 -13.67
N SER A 241 -7.34 12.77 -12.61
CA SER A 241 -8.14 11.55 -12.58
C SER A 241 -9.20 11.52 -11.49
N LEU A 242 -8.97 12.12 -10.32
CA LEU A 242 -9.87 11.93 -9.18
C LEU A 242 -11.19 12.65 -9.43
N LYS A 243 -12.26 11.87 -9.60
CA LYS A 243 -13.60 12.37 -9.91
C LYS A 243 -14.58 12.20 -8.78
N PHE A 244 -14.42 11.17 -7.97
CA PHE A 244 -15.40 10.80 -6.95
C PHE A 244 -14.70 10.56 -5.61
N ILE A 245 -15.21 11.20 -4.58
CA ILE A 245 -14.95 10.86 -3.18
C ILE A 245 -16.33 10.61 -2.60
N ASP A 246 -16.64 9.36 -2.24
CA ASP A 246 -18.03 9.04 -1.88
C ASP A 246 -18.45 9.69 -0.56
N GLN A 247 -17.49 9.89 0.36
CA GLN A 247 -17.71 10.47 1.68
C GLN A 247 -17.10 11.89 1.72
N SER A 248 -16.17 12.15 2.66
CA SER A 248 -15.66 13.51 2.92
C SER A 248 -14.30 13.80 2.27
N LEU A 249 -14.11 15.05 1.84
CA LEU A 249 -12.80 15.63 1.54
C LEU A 249 -12.39 16.56 2.70
N THR A 250 -11.34 16.18 3.41
CA THR A 250 -10.78 16.95 4.54
C THR A 250 -9.34 17.33 4.23
N ILE A 251 -9.06 18.63 4.11
CA ILE A 251 -7.72 19.18 3.89
C ILE A 251 -7.44 20.22 4.97
N THR A 252 -6.67 19.82 5.99
CA THR A 252 -6.49 20.65 7.18
C THR A 252 -5.05 20.80 7.62
N ASN A 253 -4.70 21.94 8.21
CA ASN A 253 -3.41 22.15 8.87
C ASN A 253 -2.16 21.89 8.01
N ASN A 254 -2.24 22.07 6.68
CA ASN A 254 -1.09 21.97 5.78
C ASN A 254 -0.52 23.39 5.54
N ALA A 255 0.31 23.87 6.47
CA ALA A 255 0.70 25.28 6.54
C ALA A 255 1.37 25.85 5.27
N GLN A 256 2.14 25.04 4.55
CA GLN A 256 2.83 25.42 3.30
C GLN A 256 2.01 25.14 2.03
N LEU A 257 0.79 24.61 2.15
CA LEU A 257 -0.03 24.24 1.01
C LEU A 257 -0.50 25.52 0.30
N THR A 258 -0.06 25.73 -0.94
CA THR A 258 -0.45 26.89 -1.75
C THR A 258 -1.46 26.54 -2.84
N ASP A 259 -1.53 25.27 -3.21
CA ASP A 259 -2.30 24.79 -4.35
C ASP A 259 -3.03 23.48 -4.02
N LEU A 260 -4.35 23.46 -4.25
CA LEU A 260 -5.18 22.26 -4.11
C LEU A 260 -5.09 21.36 -5.35
N GLY A 261 -4.21 21.65 -6.30
CA GLY A 261 -4.18 20.99 -7.59
C GLY A 261 -5.45 21.25 -8.38
N ALA A 262 -5.86 20.30 -9.22
CA ALA A 262 -7.07 20.44 -10.02
C ALA A 262 -8.35 19.95 -9.33
N LEU A 263 -8.42 19.85 -7.99
CA LEU A 263 -9.56 19.28 -7.27
C LEU A 263 -10.94 19.90 -7.63
N LYS A 264 -10.97 21.09 -8.24
CA LYS A 264 -12.17 21.66 -8.85
C LYS A 264 -12.87 20.76 -9.89
N HIS A 265 -12.16 19.76 -10.42
CA HIS A 265 -12.69 18.80 -11.39
C HIS A 265 -13.45 17.61 -10.77
N LEU A 266 -13.55 17.56 -9.43
CA LEU A 266 -14.33 16.57 -8.70
C LEU A 266 -15.80 16.69 -9.11
N ALA A 267 -16.41 15.57 -9.44
CA ALA A 267 -17.82 15.52 -9.82
C ALA A 267 -18.72 15.49 -8.60
N LEU A 268 -18.39 14.66 -7.60
CA LEU A 268 -19.21 14.46 -6.41
C LEU A 268 -18.33 14.22 -5.17
N VAL A 269 -18.70 14.87 -4.08
CA VAL A 269 -18.23 14.62 -2.70
C VAL A 269 -19.39 14.84 -1.73
N GLU A 270 -19.44 14.12 -0.61
CA GLU A 270 -20.52 14.30 0.37
C GLU A 270 -20.31 15.56 1.22
N ALA A 271 -19.07 15.79 1.67
CA ALA A 271 -18.72 16.94 2.50
C ALA A 271 -17.32 17.46 2.21
N ILE A 272 -17.15 18.79 2.30
CA ILE A 272 -15.87 19.46 2.09
C ILE A 272 -15.48 20.22 3.35
N THR A 273 -14.27 19.95 3.86
CA THR A 273 -13.64 20.70 4.95
C THR A 273 -12.23 21.11 4.52
N ILE A 274 -11.98 22.41 4.37
CA ILE A 274 -10.68 22.96 3.99
C ILE A 274 -10.31 24.08 4.97
N THR A 275 -9.53 23.76 6.00
CA THR A 275 -9.25 24.71 7.09
C THR A 275 -7.81 24.72 7.58
N GLY A 276 -7.32 25.88 8.04
CA GLY A 276 -5.99 25.96 8.66
C GLY A 276 -4.82 25.80 7.69
N ASN A 277 -5.04 25.95 6.38
CA ASN A 277 -3.99 25.91 5.37
C ASN A 277 -3.49 27.34 5.12
N GLN A 278 -2.56 27.79 5.97
CA GLN A 278 -2.18 29.20 6.09
C GLN A 278 -1.60 29.84 4.81
N SER A 279 -0.99 29.05 3.93
CA SER A 279 -0.47 29.53 2.63
C SER A 279 -1.48 29.41 1.49
N LEU A 280 -2.60 28.69 1.70
CA LEU A 280 -3.59 28.44 0.67
C LEU A 280 -4.51 29.64 0.54
N VAL A 281 -4.56 30.23 -0.65
CA VAL A 281 -5.47 31.34 -0.92
C VAL A 281 -6.92 30.86 -0.81
N ASN A 282 -7.72 31.50 0.03
CA ASN A 282 -9.06 31.05 0.43
C ASN A 282 -10.00 30.87 -0.78
N CYS A 283 -9.90 31.74 -1.77
CA CYS A 283 -10.67 31.61 -3.02
C CYS A 283 -10.39 30.31 -3.80
N ARG A 284 -9.21 29.67 -3.64
CA ARG A 284 -8.93 28.34 -4.22
C ARG A 284 -9.69 27.23 -3.51
N ALA A 285 -9.86 27.33 -2.19
CA ALA A 285 -10.73 26.44 -1.45
C ALA A 285 -12.21 26.64 -1.86
N VAL A 286 -12.63 27.90 -2.04
CA VAL A 286 -13.98 28.22 -2.54
C VAL A 286 -14.19 27.72 -3.97
N GLU A 287 -13.17 27.76 -4.82
CA GLU A 287 -13.23 27.19 -6.19
C GLU A 287 -13.59 25.70 -6.15
N VAL A 288 -13.03 24.92 -5.23
CA VAL A 288 -13.40 23.50 -5.05
C VAL A 288 -14.86 23.37 -4.61
N ASP A 289 -15.28 24.11 -3.58
CA ASP A 289 -16.68 24.13 -3.12
C ASP A 289 -17.68 24.45 -4.24
N ARG A 290 -17.36 25.42 -5.10
CA ARG A 290 -18.28 25.92 -6.12
C ARG A 290 -18.31 25.10 -7.40
N CYS A 291 -17.24 24.37 -7.69
CA CYS A 291 -17.13 23.57 -8.91
C CYS A 291 -17.41 22.09 -8.69
N THR A 292 -17.57 21.64 -7.45
CA THR A 292 -17.88 20.26 -7.10
C THR A 292 -19.32 20.13 -6.61
N GLN A 293 -20.02 19.08 -7.01
CA GLN A 293 -21.35 18.79 -6.45
C GLN A 293 -21.18 18.19 -5.05
N HIS A 294 -21.86 18.76 -4.07
CA HIS A 294 -21.96 18.19 -2.74
C HIS A 294 -23.29 18.62 -2.07
N PRO A 295 -23.90 17.75 -1.24
CA PRO A 295 -25.20 18.02 -0.62
C PRO A 295 -25.11 18.89 0.65
N THR A 296 -23.92 19.10 1.20
CA THR A 296 -23.71 19.80 2.48
C THR A 296 -23.20 21.23 2.29
N THR A 297 -22.97 21.96 3.37
CA THR A 297 -22.26 23.25 3.28
C THR A 297 -20.78 23.01 3.53
N ALA A 298 -19.92 23.48 2.63
CA ALA A 298 -18.48 23.36 2.81
C ALA A 298 -17.99 24.18 4.02
N VAL A 299 -17.10 23.60 4.81
CA VAL A 299 -16.44 24.27 5.94
C VAL A 299 -15.08 24.79 5.46
N ILE A 300 -15.02 26.09 5.16
CA ILE A 300 -13.81 26.76 4.68
C ILE A 300 -13.46 27.91 5.62
N SER A 301 -12.33 27.82 6.30
CA SER A 301 -11.91 28.81 7.30
C SER A 301 -10.41 28.76 7.56
N ASN A 302 -9.85 29.81 8.20
CA ASN A 302 -8.44 29.82 8.63
C ASN A 302 -7.42 29.55 7.51
N ASN A 303 -7.75 29.94 6.27
CA ASN A 303 -6.87 29.94 5.11
C ASN A 303 -6.39 31.39 4.81
N ASN A 304 -5.49 31.58 3.85
CA ASN A 304 -5.01 32.91 3.45
C ASN A 304 -6.14 33.74 2.81
N ASN A 305 -6.45 34.92 3.35
CA ASN A 305 -7.56 35.77 2.91
C ASN A 305 -7.29 36.62 1.66
N ALA A 306 -6.15 36.41 0.98
CA ALA A 306 -5.87 37.08 -0.29
C ALA A 306 -6.95 36.77 -1.36
N SER A 307 -7.19 37.74 -2.24
CA SER A 307 -8.15 37.59 -3.34
C SER A 307 -7.55 36.82 -4.51
N CYS A 308 -8.37 36.06 -5.22
CA CYS A 308 -8.01 35.51 -6.53
C CYS A 308 -9.25 35.32 -7.41
N ASN A 309 -9.01 35.22 -8.72
CA ASN A 309 -10.04 34.84 -9.69
C ASN A 309 -10.08 33.32 -9.84
N TRP A 310 -11.29 32.79 -9.97
CA TRP A 310 -11.56 31.38 -10.22
C TRP A 310 -12.76 31.23 -11.15
N GLN A 311 -12.81 30.11 -11.87
CA GLN A 311 -13.89 29.73 -12.76
C GLN A 311 -14.02 28.21 -12.73
N CYS A 312 -15.27 27.74 -12.74
CA CYS A 312 -15.55 26.34 -13.05
C CYS A 312 -15.37 26.14 -14.56
N ASN A 313 -14.58 25.14 -14.94
CA ASN A 313 -14.36 24.76 -16.34
C ASN A 313 -15.48 23.84 -16.82
#